data_AF-X1GNE7-F1
#
_entry.id   AF-X1GNE7-F1
#
_cell.length_a   1.000
_cell.length_b   1.000
_cell.length_c   1.000
_cell.angle_alpha   90.00
_cell.angle_beta   90.00
_cell.angle_gamma   90.00
#
_symmetry.space_group_name_H-M   'P 1'
#
loop_
_entity.id
_entity.type
_entity.pdbx_description
1 polymer ?
#
loop_
_entity_poly.entity_id
_entity_poly.type
_entity_poly.pdbx_seq_one_letter_code
_entity_poly.pdbx_strand_id
1 'polypeptide(L)'
;YIYIDYLAGVPVPKATTNRATIELNRMFTLGRVYRDVATLHIVNSGVNLYNHMRNNHERLIAVRGFERASGGVITEKLTRYLTSTDGLFYLGANKIVTSQQDTSPAGPPDILTRWYHDAGGNWVSNAGAEGASLAGQISNEHYDTLTW
;
A
#
# COMPACT_ATOMS: atom_id res chain seq x y z
N TYR A 1 4.15 33.72 -5.66
CA TYR A 1 2.99 32.90 -6.05
C TYR A 1 2.15 33.69 -7.03
N ILE A 2 1.75 33.07 -8.13
CA ILE A 2 0.82 33.63 -9.11
C ILE A 2 -0.51 32.90 -8.97
N TYR A 3 -1.61 33.64 -8.89
CA TYR A 3 -2.94 33.08 -8.69
C TYR A 3 -4.03 33.93 -9.36
N ILE A 4 -5.18 33.33 -9.62
CA ILE A 4 -6.40 34.03 -10.05
C ILE A 4 -7.29 34.24 -8.84
N ASP A 5 -7.72 35.48 -8.61
CA ASP A 5 -8.73 35.84 -7.62
C ASP A 5 -10.10 35.99 -8.29
N TYR A 6 -11.02 35.07 -8.01
CA TYR A 6 -12.40 35.08 -8.53
C TYR A 6 -13.32 35.88 -7.61
N LEU A 7 -13.12 37.20 -7.54
CA LEU A 7 -13.99 38.09 -6.77
C LEU A 7 -15.19 38.50 -7.63
N ALA A 8 -16.41 38.30 -7.12
CA ALA A 8 -17.66 38.74 -7.77
C ALA A 8 -17.82 38.26 -9.24
N GLY A 9 -17.31 37.06 -9.56
CA GLY A 9 -17.45 36.45 -10.89
C GLY A 9 -16.44 36.92 -11.94
N VAL A 10 -15.52 37.84 -11.60
CA VAL A 10 -14.48 38.31 -12.51
C VAL A 10 -13.11 37.74 -12.12
N PRO A 11 -12.44 36.95 -12.98
CA PRO A 11 -11.10 36.45 -12.70
C PRO A 11 -10.06 37.57 -12.78
N VAL A 12 -9.37 37.85 -11.67
CA VAL A 12 -8.29 38.85 -11.62
C VAL A 12 -6.95 38.16 -11.32
N PRO A 13 -5.95 38.22 -12.23
CA PRO A 13 -4.61 37.74 -11.93
C PRO A 13 -3.95 38.57 -10.82
N LYS A 14 -3.40 37.91 -9.82
CA LYS A 14 -2.68 38.52 -8.69
C LYS A 14 -1.41 37.76 -8.36
N ALA A 15 -0.52 38.41 -7.63
CA ALA A 15 0.71 37.82 -7.12
C ALA A 15 0.92 38.17 -5.64
N THR A 16 1.49 37.21 -4.90
CA THR A 16 1.91 37.41 -3.49
C THR A 16 3.17 36.61 -3.21
N THR A 17 4.00 37.09 -2.30
CA THR A 17 5.14 36.33 -1.74
C THR A 17 4.73 35.47 -0.55
N ASN A 18 3.64 35.80 0.13
CA ASN A 18 3.14 35.06 1.28
C ASN A 18 2.05 34.05 0.87
N ARG A 19 2.32 32.75 1.00
CA ARG A 19 1.35 31.70 0.66
C ARG A 19 0.11 31.69 1.55
N ALA A 20 0.26 32.10 2.81
CA ALA A 20 -0.82 32.04 3.80
C ALA A 20 -1.94 33.05 3.51
N THR A 21 -1.67 34.09 2.71
CA THR A 21 -2.69 35.08 2.31
C THR A 21 -3.58 34.62 1.16
N ILE A 22 -3.30 33.46 0.56
CA ILE A 22 -4.10 32.90 -0.54
C ILE A 22 -5.24 32.08 0.05
N GLU A 23 -6.47 32.58 -0.11
CA GLU A 23 -7.70 31.92 0.32
C GLU A 23 -8.13 30.82 -0.67
N LEU A 24 -8.30 29.60 -0.19
CA LEU A 24 -8.45 28.42 -1.07
C LEU A 24 -9.84 28.27 -1.74
N ASN A 25 -10.84 29.05 -1.34
CA ASN A 25 -12.20 28.94 -1.87
C ASN A 25 -12.44 29.76 -3.15
N ARG A 26 -11.73 30.90 -3.29
CA ARG A 26 -11.88 31.81 -4.44
C ARG A 26 -10.57 32.13 -5.16
N MET A 27 -9.42 31.83 -4.54
CA MET A 27 -8.12 32.10 -5.13
C MET A 27 -7.46 30.82 -5.63
N PHE A 28 -7.30 30.73 -6.95
CA PHE A 28 -6.74 29.56 -7.61
C PHE A 28 -5.27 29.80 -7.94
N THR A 29 -4.37 29.14 -7.22
CA THR A 29 -2.93 29.23 -7.50
C THR A 29 -2.63 28.59 -8.84
N LEU A 30 -1.90 29.30 -9.70
CA LEU A 30 -1.42 28.80 -11.00
C LEU A 30 0.01 28.28 -10.91
N GLY A 31 0.84 28.88 -10.05
CA GLY A 31 2.21 28.45 -9.90
C GLY A 31 3.07 29.41 -9.08
N ARG A 32 4.38 29.19 -9.18
CA ARG A 32 5.40 29.99 -8.51
C ARG A 32 6.35 30.52 -9.56
N VAL A 33 6.77 31.76 -9.34
CA VAL A 33 7.78 32.42 -10.15
C VAL A 33 8.81 32.97 -9.18
N TYR A 34 10.07 32.72 -9.48
CA TYR A 34 11.22 33.26 -8.77
C TYR A 34 12.13 33.90 -9.81
N ARG A 35 12.59 35.12 -9.57
CA ARG A 35 13.56 35.80 -10.43
C ARG A 35 14.89 35.86 -9.70
N ASP A 36 15.93 35.37 -10.35
CA ASP A 36 17.32 35.50 -9.93
C ASP A 36 18.07 36.35 -10.95
N VAL A 37 18.38 37.60 -10.59
CA VAL A 37 18.99 38.60 -11.47
C VAL A 37 18.24 38.69 -12.82
N ALA A 38 18.80 38.11 -13.89
CA ALA A 38 18.25 38.12 -15.24
C ALA A 38 17.43 36.85 -15.56
N THR A 39 17.48 35.82 -14.73
CA THR A 39 16.86 34.51 -14.97
C THR A 39 15.52 34.41 -14.27
N LEU A 40 14.52 33.88 -14.97
CA LEU A 40 13.19 33.60 -14.42
C LEU A 40 13.00 32.10 -14.26
N HIS A 41 12.77 31.66 -13.03
CA HIS A 41 12.40 30.29 -12.67
C HIS A 41 10.89 30.20 -12.51
N ILE A 42 10.23 29.47 -13.40
CA ILE A 42 8.77 29.28 -13.37
C ILE A 42 8.48 27.82 -13.03
N VAL A 43 7.68 27.60 -12.00
CA VAL A 43 7.17 26.29 -11.62
C VAL A 43 5.66 26.30 -11.74
N ASN A 44 5.12 25.46 -12.63
CA ASN A 44 3.69 25.21 -12.71
C ASN A 44 3.25 24.33 -11.53
N SER A 45 3.05 24.96 -10.38
CA SER A 45 2.65 24.33 -9.12
C SER A 45 1.21 24.71 -8.72
N GLY A 46 0.37 24.97 -9.71
CA GLY A 46 -1.03 25.30 -9.48
C GLY A 46 -1.84 24.10 -8.98
N VAL A 47 -3.02 24.38 -8.45
CA VAL A 47 -3.93 23.30 -8.02
C VAL A 47 -4.72 22.83 -9.24
N ASN A 48 -4.53 21.56 -9.62
CA ASN A 48 -5.41 20.89 -10.58
C ASN A 48 -6.43 20.05 -9.80
N LEU A 49 -7.67 20.52 -9.77
CA LEU A 49 -8.77 19.84 -9.07
C LEU A 49 -9.46 18.78 -9.92
N TYR A 50 -9.18 18.75 -11.24
CA TYR A 50 -9.84 17.80 -12.12
C TYR A 50 -9.50 16.37 -11.71
N ASN A 51 -10.55 15.63 -11.33
CA ASN A 51 -10.46 14.25 -10.87
C ASN A 51 -9.37 14.01 -9.81
N HIS A 52 -9.18 14.98 -8.90
CA HIS A 52 -8.08 14.98 -7.94
C HIS A 52 -8.02 13.69 -7.11
N MET A 53 -9.18 13.16 -6.68
CA MET A 53 -9.23 11.93 -5.88
C MET A 53 -8.66 10.72 -6.62
N ARG A 54 -9.04 10.51 -7.89
CA ARG A 54 -8.48 9.42 -8.70
C ARG A 54 -7.01 9.65 -8.98
N ASN A 55 -6.64 10.86 -9.42
CA ASN A 55 -5.24 11.17 -9.75
C ASN A 55 -4.32 11.03 -8.54
N ASN A 56 -4.78 11.45 -7.35
CA ASN A 56 -4.03 11.27 -6.11
C ASN A 56 -3.97 9.79 -5.71
N HIS A 57 -5.06 9.03 -5.87
CA HIS A 57 -5.07 7.59 -5.63
C HIS A 57 -4.03 6.87 -6.52
N GLU A 58 -4.04 7.11 -7.83
CA GLU A 58 -3.07 6.53 -8.79
C GLU A 58 -1.63 6.97 -8.49
N ARG A 59 -1.42 8.25 -8.15
CA ARG A 59 -0.10 8.73 -7.70
C ARG A 59 0.38 7.96 -6.48
N LEU A 60 -0.47 7.75 -5.48
CA LEU A 60 -0.11 7.02 -4.27
C LEU A 60 0.23 5.56 -4.58
N ILE A 61 -0.53 4.89 -5.48
CA ILE A 61 -0.18 3.55 -5.97
C ILE A 61 1.20 3.57 -6.64
N ALA A 62 1.44 4.49 -7.57
CA ALA A 62 2.69 4.51 -8.35
C ALA A 62 3.93 4.84 -7.51
N VAL A 63 3.79 5.71 -6.51
CA VAL A 63 4.94 6.21 -5.72
C VAL A 63 5.17 5.40 -4.45
N ARG A 64 4.11 4.93 -3.79
CA ARG A 64 4.20 4.24 -2.50
C ARG A 64 3.88 2.75 -2.57
N GLY A 65 3.11 2.32 -3.57
CA GLY A 65 2.68 0.94 -3.69
C GLY A 65 1.84 0.50 -2.48
N PHE A 66 2.15 -0.70 -1.97
CA PHE A 66 1.51 -1.26 -0.79
C PHE A 66 2.24 -0.80 0.47
N GLU A 67 1.65 0.14 1.21
CA GLU A 67 2.28 0.80 2.36
C GLU A 67 1.73 0.24 3.67
N ARG A 68 2.61 -0.17 4.59
CA ARG A 68 2.23 -0.58 5.94
C ARG A 68 2.06 0.64 6.84
N ALA A 69 0.88 0.82 7.42
CA ALA A 69 0.64 1.85 8.44
C ALA A 69 0.94 1.33 9.85
N SER A 70 0.48 0.12 10.19
CA SER A 70 0.72 -0.52 11.49
C SER A 70 0.45 -2.03 11.42
N GLY A 71 0.89 -2.79 12.43
CA GLY A 71 0.60 -4.24 12.52
C GLY A 71 1.12 -5.06 11.33
N GLY A 72 0.52 -6.21 11.02
CA GLY A 72 0.93 -7.07 9.92
C GLY A 72 2.39 -7.55 10.04
N VAL A 73 2.88 -7.72 11.27
CA VAL A 73 4.25 -8.17 11.51
C VAL A 73 4.31 -9.66 11.20
N ILE A 74 5.11 -10.03 10.20
CA ILE A 74 5.31 -11.43 9.80
C ILE A 74 6.51 -11.97 10.56
N THR A 75 6.34 -13.10 11.22
CA THR A 75 7.42 -13.82 11.90
C THR A 75 7.35 -15.31 11.63
N GLU A 76 8.50 -15.96 11.75
CA GLU A 76 8.55 -17.42 11.85
C GLU A 76 7.91 -17.88 13.16
N LYS A 77 7.18 -18.99 13.09
CA LYS A 77 6.64 -19.70 14.24
C LYS A 77 7.11 -21.14 14.15
N LEU A 78 7.78 -21.62 15.18
CA LEU A 78 8.31 -22.99 15.23
C LEU A 78 9.09 -23.36 13.94
N THR A 79 9.07 -24.63 13.53
CA THR A 79 9.72 -25.10 12.30
C THR A 79 8.75 -25.03 11.12
N ARG A 80 9.07 -24.18 10.14
CA ARG A 80 8.36 -24.06 8.84
C ARG A 80 6.90 -23.61 8.96
N TYR A 81 6.60 -22.72 9.91
CA TYR A 81 5.35 -21.97 9.93
C TYR A 81 5.62 -20.48 9.99
N LEU A 82 4.67 -19.73 9.46
CA LEU A 82 4.60 -18.27 9.53
C LEU A 82 3.37 -17.87 10.33
N THR A 83 3.50 -16.78 11.07
CA THR A 83 2.38 -16.06 11.66
C THR A 83 2.49 -14.59 11.31
N SER A 84 1.35 -13.92 11.20
CA SER A 84 1.26 -12.47 11.09
C SER A 84 0.26 -11.92 12.10
N THR A 85 0.55 -10.76 12.68
CA THR A 85 -0.44 -10.05 13.52
C THR A 85 -1.53 -9.38 12.65
N ASP A 86 -2.63 -8.96 13.28
CA ASP A 86 -3.53 -7.98 12.66
C ASP A 86 -2.74 -6.78 12.12
N GLY A 87 -3.17 -6.22 10.99
CA GLY A 87 -2.43 -5.21 10.27
C GLY A 87 -3.29 -4.19 9.56
N LEU A 88 -2.70 -3.03 9.33
CA LEU A 88 -3.27 -1.94 8.58
C LEU A 88 -2.34 -1.52 7.45
N PHE A 89 -2.86 -1.59 6.23
CA PHE A 89 -2.15 -1.26 5.01
C PHE A 89 -2.94 -0.26 4.18
N TYR A 90 -2.24 0.43 3.29
CA TYR A 90 -2.82 1.30 2.29
C TYR A 90 -2.33 0.89 0.90
N LEU A 91 -3.27 0.80 -0.04
CA LEU A 91 -2.97 0.75 -1.46
C LEU A 91 -3.64 1.95 -2.12
N GLY A 92 -2.83 2.94 -2.48
CA GLY A 92 -3.36 4.25 -2.87
C GLY A 92 -4.06 4.93 -1.69
N ALA A 93 -5.29 5.39 -1.91
CA ALA A 93 -6.15 5.95 -0.86
C ALA A 93 -6.99 4.88 -0.13
N ASN A 94 -6.92 3.61 -0.55
CA ASN A 94 -7.74 2.55 0.02
C ASN A 94 -7.09 1.96 1.27
N LYS A 95 -7.88 1.86 2.34
CA LYS A 95 -7.51 1.24 3.60
C LYS A 95 -7.76 -0.26 3.52
N ILE A 96 -6.75 -1.07 3.82
CA ILE A 96 -6.81 -2.54 3.84
C ILE A 96 -6.49 -2.99 5.25
N VAL A 97 -7.44 -3.66 5.89
CA VAL A 97 -7.25 -4.28 7.21
C VAL A 97 -7.01 -5.76 6.99
N THR A 98 -5.92 -6.28 7.54
CA THR A 98 -5.62 -7.71 7.55
C THR A 98 -5.87 -8.25 8.94
N SER A 99 -6.50 -9.41 9.02
CA SER A 99 -6.58 -10.16 10.27
C SER A 99 -5.27 -10.90 10.54
N GLN A 100 -5.06 -11.25 11.80
CA GLN A 100 -4.02 -12.17 12.24
C GLN A 100 -4.12 -13.46 11.43
N GLN A 101 -2.96 -13.95 10.98
CA GLN A 101 -2.85 -15.25 10.33
C GLN A 101 -1.85 -16.12 11.06
N ASP A 102 -2.10 -17.42 11.06
CA ASP A 102 -1.21 -18.41 11.64
C ASP A 102 -1.31 -19.69 10.83
N THR A 103 -0.19 -20.07 10.23
CA THR A 103 -0.13 -21.25 9.38
C THR A 103 0.08 -22.55 10.15
N SER A 104 0.21 -22.47 11.48
CA SER A 104 0.33 -23.62 12.36
C SER A 104 -1.03 -24.30 12.59
N PRO A 105 -1.05 -25.50 13.20
CA PRO A 105 -2.29 -26.25 13.42
C PRO A 105 -3.27 -25.55 14.36
N ALA A 106 -2.77 -24.64 15.19
CA ALA A 106 -3.55 -23.83 16.11
C ALA A 106 -4.09 -22.54 15.46
N GLY A 107 -3.79 -22.30 14.19
CA GLY A 107 -4.14 -21.09 13.45
C GLY A 107 -5.31 -21.14 12.46
N PRO A 108 -6.39 -21.94 12.63
CA PRO A 108 -7.53 -21.87 11.70
C PRO A 108 -7.97 -20.42 11.42
N PRO A 109 -8.29 -20.07 10.16
CA PRO A 109 -8.56 -20.99 9.05
C PRO A 109 -7.36 -21.38 8.18
N ASP A 110 -6.26 -20.63 8.19
CA ASP A 110 -5.23 -20.72 7.14
C ASP A 110 -4.06 -21.64 7.52
N ILE A 111 -4.34 -22.92 7.70
CA ILE A 111 -3.34 -23.95 8.10
C ILE A 111 -2.53 -24.41 6.89
N LEU A 112 -1.21 -24.49 7.03
CA LEU A 112 -0.34 -25.06 5.99
C LEU A 112 -0.48 -26.59 5.91
N THR A 113 -0.94 -27.11 4.77
CA THR A 113 -0.87 -28.55 4.42
C THR A 113 0.51 -28.88 3.86
N ARG A 114 1.13 -29.94 4.39
CA ARG A 114 2.45 -30.42 3.95
C ARG A 114 2.32 -31.73 3.18
N TRP A 115 3.00 -31.84 2.04
CA TRP A 115 3.08 -33.07 1.24
C TRP A 115 4.49 -33.68 1.32
N TYR A 116 4.59 -35.00 1.49
CA TYR A 116 5.85 -35.74 1.58
C TYR A 116 5.68 -37.19 1.10
N HIS A 117 6.79 -37.88 0.84
CA HIS A 117 6.77 -39.32 0.56
C HIS A 117 6.82 -40.13 1.85
N ASP A 118 5.97 -41.15 1.96
CA ASP A 118 6.08 -42.17 3.01
C ASP A 118 7.25 -43.14 2.74
N ALA A 119 7.48 -44.10 3.65
CA ALA A 119 8.53 -45.11 3.49
C ALA A 119 8.31 -46.05 2.28
N GLY A 120 7.08 -46.11 1.74
CA GLY A 120 6.74 -46.84 0.53
C GLY A 120 6.83 -46.03 -0.76
N GLY A 121 7.21 -44.74 -0.67
CA GLY A 121 7.29 -43.83 -1.82
C GLY A 121 5.93 -43.26 -2.25
N ASN A 122 4.85 -43.46 -1.49
CA ASN A 122 3.56 -42.85 -1.79
C ASN A 122 3.53 -41.39 -1.32
N TRP A 123 2.78 -40.54 -2.03
CA TRP A 123 2.48 -39.20 -1.58
C TRP A 123 1.48 -39.23 -0.42
N VAL A 124 1.84 -38.60 0.68
CA VAL A 124 0.99 -38.42 1.87
C VAL A 124 1.00 -36.96 2.30
N SER A 125 -0.10 -36.51 2.91
CA SER A 125 -0.22 -35.15 3.41
C SER A 125 -0.56 -35.11 4.90
N ASN A 126 -0.01 -34.11 5.59
CA ASN A 126 -0.36 -33.78 6.97
C ASN A 126 -0.78 -32.32 7.03
N ALA A 127 -2.08 -32.07 7.23
CA ALA A 127 -2.56 -30.76 7.63
C ALA A 127 -2.31 -30.57 9.13
N GLY A 128 -1.74 -29.44 9.51
CA GLY A 128 -1.69 -29.08 10.92
C GLY A 128 -0.86 -30.02 11.81
N ALA A 129 0.36 -30.40 11.42
CA ALA A 129 1.29 -31.14 12.30
C ALA A 129 2.49 -30.31 12.80
N GLU A 130 2.52 -29.91 14.08
CA GLU A 130 3.66 -29.18 14.66
C GLU A 130 4.94 -30.04 14.70
N GLY A 131 6.07 -29.47 14.29
CA GLY A 131 7.39 -30.14 14.29
C GLY A 131 7.95 -30.42 12.90
N ALA A 132 9.22 -30.84 12.84
CA ALA A 132 9.81 -31.32 11.60
C ALA A 132 9.11 -32.63 11.19
N SER A 133 8.72 -32.74 9.92
CA SER A 133 8.34 -34.04 9.39
C SER A 133 9.52 -35.01 9.59
N LEU A 134 9.25 -36.22 10.09
CA LEU A 134 10.24 -37.30 10.07
C LEU A 134 10.62 -37.68 8.64
N ALA A 135 9.77 -37.34 7.66
CA ALA A 135 10.13 -37.41 6.25
C ALA A 135 11.09 -36.25 5.93
N GLY A 136 12.33 -36.59 5.59
CA GLY A 136 13.43 -35.65 5.38
C GLY A 136 13.23 -34.61 4.28
N GLN A 137 12.17 -34.71 3.47
CA GLN A 137 11.86 -33.77 2.39
C GLN A 137 10.35 -33.46 2.33
N ILE A 138 10.02 -32.17 2.33
CA ILE A 138 8.66 -31.68 2.02
C ILE A 138 8.66 -31.27 0.54
N SER A 139 7.63 -31.65 -0.19
CA SER A 139 7.47 -31.31 -1.60
C SER A 139 7.13 -29.84 -1.80
N ASN A 140 7.73 -29.23 -2.81
CA ASN A 140 7.36 -27.93 -3.36
C ASN A 140 6.51 -28.05 -4.64
N GLU A 141 6.21 -29.27 -5.09
CA GLU A 141 5.48 -29.56 -6.32
C GLU A 141 4.01 -29.92 -6.07
N HIS A 142 3.62 -30.21 -4.82
CA HIS A 142 2.26 -30.60 -4.46
C HIS A 142 1.67 -29.59 -3.49
N TYR A 143 0.51 -29.03 -3.85
CA TYR A 143 -0.26 -28.07 -3.07
C TYR A 143 -1.75 -28.35 -3.28
N ASP A 144 -2.55 -28.17 -2.22
CA ASP A 144 -4.00 -28.24 -2.35
C ASP A 144 -4.46 -26.99 -3.09
N THR A 145 -5.04 -27.15 -4.28
CA THR A 145 -5.75 -26.06 -4.94
C THR A 145 -7.14 -25.95 -4.31
N LEU A 146 -7.43 -24.81 -3.67
CA LEU A 146 -8.79 -24.48 -3.27
C LEU A 146 -9.69 -24.53 -4.52
N THR A 147 -10.60 -25.49 -4.57
CA THR A 147 -11.71 -25.49 -5.52
C THR A 147 -12.71 -24.45 -5.04
N TRP A 148 -12.80 -23.34 -5.77
CA TRP A 148 -13.77 -22.28 -5.55
C TRP A 148 -15.15 -22.65 -6.08
#